data_AF-A0A6A4WEV3-F1
#
_entry.id   AF-A0A6A4WEV3-F1
#
_cell.length_a   1.000
_cell.length_b   1.000
_cell.length_c   1.000
_cell.angle_alpha   90.00
_cell.angle_beta   90.00
_cell.angle_gamma   90.00
#
_symmetry.space_group_name_H-M   'P 1'
#
loop_
_entity.id
_entity.type
_entity.pdbx_description
1 polymer ?
#
loop_
_entity_poly.entity_id
_entity_poly.type
_entity_poly.pdbx_seq_one_letter_code
_entity_poly.pdbx_strand_id
1 'polypeptide(L)'
;MKARPVHCGHSVPPRPAPAEMAHFYFLQRPSAAAADAPARAVGRRERAALRAAEEEELRPANYLDFCRRYGVAPTPASSDTVVYYLAHLKRSGVTVSTARQRLAAIRHLHLRRGLEFAAGAPPDGPAPTPVQPDELEKLCSELGLASPGTRRVIQRFRVGADLGLTGPVTPRHCGNNRSADLHAEAVSAAVQAEVEAGVTRGPFTVPPLPGFRVNPLSARVKDNGRARLILDLSAPRGDAVNDLINPDQCTVRYASLDELARLIFAQGGAGTRLFKADVRAAFKLIPVRPDQHAALGFCWQGQYYYQIALPFGCRVSPRLFNEFAELLRDLVRVMSGNNAVLNYLDDFFGVEPAAEPGAVTTFSCFLSLCDRVGVPLAADKLAPPATRVEILGIVVDTDRMCYELPARKLLAILACLRDISGRRRATRRQLLSVAGRLAHACRCVPPGRAFLRRILDAAYSVAQPLHRVRITAAVQADLRWHLLFRAACGGYELVVRHVAGLDNGPADALSRGDIARFRRLRPHAAARPTPLPAGWADCVADPVAGTPALTHVVLPYHLMRWCSRFIIIIIIIIIIIIIIIIIIMYC
;
A
#
# COMPACT_ATOMS: atom_id res chain seq x y z
N MET A 1 -24.62 -38.00 42.90
CA MET A 1 -24.86 -38.10 44.36
C MET A 1 -24.42 -36.81 45.05
N LYS A 2 -25.00 -36.48 46.21
CA LYS A 2 -24.63 -35.29 47.02
C LYS A 2 -23.31 -35.51 47.75
N ALA A 3 -22.48 -34.47 47.92
CA ALA A 3 -21.94 -34.02 49.23
C ALA A 3 -20.86 -32.91 49.11
N ARG A 4 -21.02 -31.86 49.92
CA ARG A 4 -19.99 -30.99 50.55
C ARG A 4 -20.11 -31.25 52.08
N PRO A 5 -19.31 -30.65 53.00
CA PRO A 5 -18.02 -29.92 52.92
C PRO A 5 -16.96 -30.49 53.91
N VAL A 6 -15.83 -29.78 54.13
CA VAL A 6 -15.33 -29.27 55.45
C VAL A 6 -14.19 -28.26 55.17
N HIS A 7 -13.92 -27.33 56.11
CA HIS A 7 -13.09 -26.13 55.97
C HIS A 7 -11.87 -26.10 56.94
N CYS A 8 -11.09 -24.99 56.87
CA CYS A 8 -10.01 -24.52 57.76
C CYS A 8 -8.59 -25.08 57.49
N GLY A 9 -7.50 -24.28 57.50
CA GLY A 9 -7.32 -22.86 57.86
C GLY A 9 -6.13 -22.15 57.15
N HIS A 10 -5.82 -20.92 57.58
CA HIS A 10 -4.90 -19.93 56.94
C HIS A 10 -3.39 -20.34 56.98
N SER A 11 -2.44 -19.80 56.19
CA SER A 11 -2.17 -18.38 55.82
C SER A 11 -1.25 -18.20 54.57
N VAL A 12 -1.02 -16.95 54.13
CA VAL A 12 -0.45 -16.48 52.82
C VAL A 12 0.61 -15.38 53.16
N PRO A 13 1.73 -15.05 52.42
CA PRO A 13 1.69 -14.53 51.02
C PRO A 13 3.02 -14.72 50.18
N PRO A 14 3.34 -13.97 49.06
CA PRO A 14 3.25 -14.58 47.71
C PRO A 14 4.32 -14.16 46.65
N ARG A 15 4.27 -14.76 45.44
CA ARG A 15 4.57 -14.15 44.11
C ARG A 15 4.17 -15.14 42.99
N PRO A 16 3.57 -14.69 41.86
CA PRO A 16 4.37 -14.26 40.70
C PRO A 16 3.80 -13.06 39.89
N ALA A 17 4.48 -12.70 38.80
CA ALA A 17 4.11 -11.69 37.79
C ALA A 17 3.70 -12.38 36.46
N PRO A 18 3.43 -11.69 35.32
CA PRO A 18 3.22 -10.26 35.06
C PRO A 18 1.82 -9.95 34.47
N ALA A 19 1.56 -8.70 34.06
CA ALA A 19 0.25 -8.25 33.55
C ALA A 19 0.30 -7.69 32.12
N GLU A 20 -0.65 -8.12 31.29
CA GLU A 20 -0.98 -7.50 30.00
C GLU A 20 -1.89 -6.26 30.20
N MET A 21 -1.82 -5.27 29.29
CA MET A 21 -2.81 -4.19 29.20
C MET A 21 -3.16 -3.82 27.76
N ALA A 22 -4.45 -3.60 27.51
CA ALA A 22 -5.02 -3.27 26.20
C ALA A 22 -5.57 -1.82 26.15
N HIS A 23 -5.50 -1.19 24.97
CA HIS A 23 -5.93 0.19 24.68
C HIS A 23 -7.39 0.27 24.17
N PHE A 24 -8.10 1.39 24.41
CA PHE A 24 -9.41 1.69 23.79
C PHE A 24 -9.69 3.21 23.62
N TYR A 25 -10.26 3.58 22.46
CA TYR A 25 -10.47 4.94 21.88
C TYR A 25 -11.88 5.54 22.12
N PHE A 26 -12.11 6.81 21.71
CA PHE A 26 -13.44 7.46 21.59
C PHE A 26 -13.61 8.41 20.37
N LEU A 27 -14.87 8.81 20.07
CA LEU A 27 -15.39 9.40 18.81
C LEU A 27 -16.00 10.84 18.94
N GLN A 28 -16.69 11.34 17.89
CA GLN A 28 -16.81 12.77 17.46
C GLN A 28 -18.16 13.53 17.66
N ARG A 29 -18.21 14.76 17.10
CA ARG A 29 -19.28 15.81 17.01
C ARG A 29 -20.41 15.52 15.99
N PRO A 30 -21.49 16.35 15.84
CA PRO A 30 -21.50 17.41 14.77
C PRO A 30 -22.44 18.66 14.94
N SER A 31 -22.36 19.61 13.97
CA SER A 31 -23.34 20.68 13.54
C SER A 31 -23.70 21.84 14.52
N ALA A 32 -23.32 23.13 14.36
CA ALA A 32 -23.71 24.18 13.37
C ALA A 32 -25.14 24.79 13.59
N ALA A 33 -25.47 26.09 13.42
CA ALA A 33 -24.78 27.28 12.85
C ALA A 33 -25.36 28.67 13.36
N ALA A 34 -24.96 29.79 12.72
CA ALA A 34 -25.46 31.20 12.74
C ALA A 34 -25.14 32.19 13.92
N ALA A 35 -24.40 33.26 13.57
CA ALA A 35 -24.20 34.61 14.18
C ALA A 35 -23.56 34.78 15.59
N ASP A 36 -22.31 35.31 15.59
CA ASP A 36 -21.59 36.24 16.50
C ASP A 36 -21.70 36.14 18.05
N ALA A 37 -20.65 36.29 18.87
CA ALA A 37 -19.18 36.34 18.75
C ALA A 37 -18.57 36.03 20.16
N PRO A 38 -17.28 35.67 20.32
CA PRO A 38 -16.98 34.40 21.00
C PRO A 38 -16.60 34.47 22.50
N ALA A 39 -17.48 33.92 23.35
CA ALA A 39 -17.11 33.41 24.67
C ALA A 39 -17.63 31.98 24.89
N ARG A 40 -16.75 31.09 25.35
CA ARG A 40 -17.03 29.79 26.01
C ARG A 40 -17.99 28.81 25.30
N ALA A 41 -17.46 27.70 24.77
CA ALA A 41 -18.28 26.54 24.38
C ALA A 41 -17.66 25.16 24.67
N VAL A 42 -17.49 24.86 25.95
CA VAL A 42 -17.74 23.50 26.49
C VAL A 42 -19.13 23.04 26.01
N GLY A 43 -19.28 21.79 25.54
CA GLY A 43 -20.51 21.29 24.89
C GLY A 43 -21.69 21.08 25.85
N ARG A 44 -22.96 20.99 25.39
CA ARG A 44 -24.13 20.88 26.31
C ARG A 44 -24.07 19.71 27.30
N ARG A 45 -23.64 18.52 26.88
CA ARG A 45 -23.39 17.35 27.78
C ARG A 45 -22.24 17.61 28.76
N GLU A 46 -21.27 18.39 28.34
CA GLU A 46 -20.05 18.72 29.07
C GLU A 46 -20.29 19.88 30.05
N ARG A 47 -21.23 20.80 29.75
CA ARG A 47 -21.81 21.78 30.68
C ARG A 47 -22.80 21.16 31.65
N ALA A 48 -23.54 20.13 31.24
CA ALA A 48 -24.34 19.33 32.18
C ALA A 48 -23.45 18.53 33.12
N ALA A 49 -22.32 17.99 32.63
CA ALA A 49 -21.30 17.36 33.47
C ALA A 49 -20.52 18.37 34.34
N LEU A 50 -20.28 19.60 33.87
CA LEU A 50 -19.69 20.66 34.68
C LEU A 50 -20.66 21.17 35.75
N ARG A 51 -21.94 21.37 35.43
CA ARG A 51 -22.96 21.73 36.44
C ARG A 51 -23.17 20.60 37.44
N ALA A 52 -23.24 19.35 37.01
CA ALA A 52 -23.25 18.19 37.92
C ALA A 52 -21.93 18.03 38.72
N ALA A 53 -20.86 18.75 38.37
CA ALA A 53 -19.61 18.84 39.14
C ALA A 53 -19.47 20.17 39.92
N GLU A 54 -20.41 21.12 39.75
CA GLU A 54 -20.50 22.40 40.47
C GLU A 54 -21.65 22.38 41.50
N GLU A 55 -22.70 21.61 41.27
CA GLU A 55 -23.92 21.52 42.11
C GLU A 55 -23.95 20.29 43.04
N GLU A 56 -23.08 19.29 42.85
CA GLU A 56 -22.90 18.17 43.79
C GLU A 56 -21.45 18.05 44.28
N GLU A 57 -21.29 17.82 45.58
CA GLU A 57 -20.02 17.70 46.32
C GLU A 57 -19.30 16.36 46.06
N LEU A 58 -19.20 15.93 44.79
CA LEU A 58 -18.71 14.61 44.37
C LEU A 58 -17.18 14.51 44.24
N ARG A 59 -16.50 14.96 45.29
CA ARG A 59 -15.23 14.45 45.83
C ARG A 59 -14.03 14.28 44.86
N PRO A 60 -13.20 15.33 44.70
CA PRO A 60 -11.74 15.13 44.59
C PRO A 60 -11.13 14.49 45.87
N ALA A 61 -11.90 14.42 46.97
CA ALA A 61 -11.49 13.86 48.26
C ALA A 61 -10.87 12.46 48.17
N ASN A 62 -11.33 11.56 47.29
CA ASN A 62 -10.74 10.22 47.18
C ASN A 62 -9.28 10.23 46.68
N TYR A 63 -8.93 11.17 45.78
CA TYR A 63 -7.55 11.32 45.31
C TYR A 63 -6.70 12.09 46.32
N LEU A 64 -7.25 13.16 46.91
CA LEU A 64 -6.54 13.94 47.92
C LEU A 64 -6.34 13.14 49.23
N ASP A 65 -7.26 12.27 49.63
CA ASP A 65 -7.09 11.32 50.74
C ASP A 65 -6.12 10.21 50.39
N PHE A 66 -6.13 9.68 49.16
CA PHE A 66 -5.08 8.78 48.72
C PHE A 66 -3.70 9.45 48.85
N CYS A 67 -3.55 10.66 48.35
CA CYS A 67 -2.32 11.45 48.47
C CYS A 67 -1.91 11.68 49.94
N ARG A 68 -2.84 12.10 50.81
CA ARG A 68 -2.59 12.29 52.25
C ARG A 68 -2.23 10.97 52.95
N ARG A 69 -2.92 9.87 52.64
CA ARG A 69 -2.75 8.56 53.29
C ARG A 69 -1.45 7.86 52.90
N TYR A 70 -0.95 8.09 51.69
CA TYR A 70 0.29 7.51 51.18
C TYR A 70 1.46 8.52 51.12
N GLY A 71 1.29 9.72 51.67
CA GLY A 71 2.36 10.72 51.77
C GLY A 71 2.86 11.30 50.44
N VAL A 72 2.08 11.20 49.36
CA VAL A 72 2.47 11.64 48.01
C VAL A 72 1.84 12.99 47.65
N ALA A 73 2.61 13.86 47.01
CA ALA A 73 2.12 15.18 46.60
C ALA A 73 0.97 15.06 45.57
N PRO A 74 -0.17 15.75 45.76
CA PRO A 74 -1.30 15.64 44.84
C PRO A 74 -1.08 16.34 43.50
N THR A 75 -0.16 17.31 43.44
CA THR A 75 0.26 18.03 42.23
C THR A 75 1.73 18.45 42.33
N PRO A 76 2.56 18.29 41.27
CA PRO A 76 2.25 17.52 40.07
C PRO A 76 2.12 16.02 40.39
N ALA A 77 1.09 15.38 39.86
CA ALA A 77 0.89 13.95 39.97
C ALA A 77 1.84 13.25 39.00
N SER A 78 2.91 12.65 39.53
CA SER A 78 3.79 11.80 38.74
C SER A 78 3.02 10.62 38.13
N SER A 79 3.54 10.07 37.03
CA SER A 79 3.01 8.85 36.41
C SER A 79 2.83 7.73 37.45
N ASP A 80 3.79 7.57 38.35
CA ASP A 80 3.74 6.58 39.44
C ASP A 80 2.58 6.85 40.40
N THR A 81 2.39 8.10 40.83
CA THR A 81 1.26 8.50 41.68
C THR A 81 -0.09 8.15 41.04
N VAL A 82 -0.23 8.36 39.74
CA VAL A 82 -1.44 8.00 38.97
C VAL A 82 -1.61 6.47 38.86
N VAL A 83 -0.53 5.73 38.62
CA VAL A 83 -0.54 4.26 38.56
C VAL A 83 -0.89 3.64 39.92
N TYR A 84 -0.30 4.12 41.01
CA TYR A 84 -0.63 3.67 42.36
C TYR A 84 -2.08 4.00 42.73
N TYR A 85 -2.58 5.17 42.34
CA TYR A 85 -3.99 5.52 42.55
C TYR A 85 -4.93 4.61 41.75
N LEU A 86 -4.62 4.29 40.49
CA LEU A 86 -5.41 3.34 39.69
C LEU A 86 -5.39 1.93 40.28
N ALA A 87 -4.24 1.47 40.79
CA ALA A 87 -4.13 0.20 41.50
C ALA A 87 -4.97 0.20 42.80
N HIS A 88 -4.99 1.31 43.54
CA HIS A 88 -5.83 1.50 44.71
C HIS A 88 -7.33 1.46 44.34
N LEU A 89 -7.76 2.19 43.30
CA LEU A 89 -9.14 2.16 42.80
C LEU A 89 -9.60 0.75 42.39
N LYS A 90 -8.73 0.00 41.69
CA LYS A 90 -9.01 -1.39 41.29
C LYS A 90 -9.18 -2.32 42.50
N ARG A 91 -8.35 -2.17 43.55
CA ARG A 91 -8.48 -2.93 44.80
C ARG A 91 -9.74 -2.59 45.59
N SER A 92 -10.19 -1.34 45.51
CA SER A 92 -11.44 -0.86 46.13
C SER A 92 -12.71 -1.17 45.31
N GLY A 93 -12.65 -2.05 44.30
CA GLY A 93 -13.82 -2.46 43.51
C GLY A 93 -14.42 -1.38 42.61
N VAL A 94 -13.70 -0.27 42.37
CA VAL A 94 -14.22 0.85 41.57
C VAL A 94 -14.26 0.48 40.09
N THR A 95 -15.39 0.77 39.43
CA THR A 95 -15.60 0.46 38.00
C THR A 95 -14.71 1.30 37.09
N VAL A 96 -14.45 0.80 35.87
CA VAL A 96 -13.59 1.48 34.88
C VAL A 96 -14.14 2.84 34.46
N SER A 97 -15.47 3.01 34.41
CA SER A 97 -16.11 4.31 34.12
C SER A 97 -15.83 5.34 35.23
N THR A 98 -16.01 4.95 36.49
CA THR A 98 -15.71 5.81 37.64
C THR A 98 -14.20 6.08 37.80
N ALA A 99 -13.34 5.13 37.47
CA ALA A 99 -11.89 5.35 37.43
C ALA A 99 -11.50 6.42 36.39
N ARG A 100 -12.10 6.38 35.18
CA ARG A 100 -11.90 7.41 34.14
C ARG A 100 -12.38 8.79 34.58
N GLN A 101 -13.53 8.89 35.26
CA GLN A 101 -14.01 10.15 35.85
C GLN A 101 -13.02 10.70 36.90
N ARG A 102 -12.46 9.83 37.76
CA ARG A 102 -11.46 10.22 38.77
C ARG A 102 -10.14 10.69 38.14
N LEU A 103 -9.69 10.10 37.03
CA LEU A 103 -8.53 10.59 36.27
C LEU A 103 -8.78 11.98 35.64
N ALA A 104 -9.99 12.23 35.13
CA ALA A 104 -10.35 13.53 34.59
C ALA A 104 -10.33 14.64 35.67
N ALA A 105 -10.76 14.31 36.90
CA ALA A 105 -10.65 15.22 38.05
C ALA A 105 -9.19 15.57 38.40
N ILE A 106 -8.27 14.60 38.34
CA ILE A 106 -6.82 14.86 38.54
C ILE A 106 -6.29 15.80 37.45
N ARG A 107 -6.65 15.58 36.18
CA ARG A 107 -6.26 16.49 35.08
C ARG A 107 -6.79 17.91 35.30
N HIS A 108 -8.04 18.05 35.76
CA HIS A 108 -8.62 19.36 36.07
C HIS A 108 -7.90 20.07 37.24
N LEU A 109 -7.43 19.32 38.25
CA LEU A 109 -6.63 19.85 39.36
C LEU A 109 -5.28 20.43 38.89
N HIS A 110 -4.66 19.83 37.86
CA HIS A 110 -3.42 20.34 37.26
C HIS A 110 -3.66 21.64 36.49
N LEU A 111 -4.70 21.67 35.64
CA LEU A 111 -5.08 22.86 34.87
C LEU A 111 -5.41 24.05 35.79
N ARG A 112 -6.11 23.83 36.91
CA ARG A 112 -6.39 24.88 37.91
C ARG A 112 -5.14 25.41 38.64
N ARG A 113 -4.02 24.69 38.62
CA ARG A 113 -2.75 25.12 39.24
C ARG A 113 -1.73 25.65 38.22
N GLY A 114 -2.12 25.88 36.97
CA GLY A 114 -1.20 26.31 35.91
C GLY A 114 -0.16 25.24 35.53
N LEU A 115 -0.35 24.01 36.00
CA LEU A 115 0.51 22.87 35.66
C LEU A 115 0.00 22.30 34.34
N GLU A 116 0.38 22.93 33.23
CA GLU A 116 0.27 22.28 31.94
C GLU A 116 1.07 20.97 31.97
N PHE A 117 0.43 19.86 31.60
CA PHE A 117 1.20 18.72 31.14
C PHE A 117 1.89 19.15 29.86
N ALA A 118 3.16 19.55 29.98
CA ALA A 118 4.07 19.51 28.85
C ALA A 118 3.96 18.10 28.27
N ALA A 119 3.32 17.98 27.11
CA ALA A 119 3.56 16.83 26.24
C ALA A 119 5.07 16.82 26.06
N GLY A 120 5.72 15.77 26.59
CA GLY A 120 7.14 15.81 26.91
C GLY A 120 7.95 16.34 25.73
N ALA A 121 9.00 17.12 26.05
CA ALA A 121 9.95 17.61 25.04
C ALA A 121 10.24 16.47 24.04
N PRO A 122 10.18 16.73 22.73
CA PRO A 122 10.31 15.67 21.73
C PRO A 122 11.58 14.88 22.07
N PRO A 123 11.51 13.54 22.20
CA PRO A 123 12.71 12.78 22.50
C PRO A 123 13.72 13.04 21.39
N ASP A 124 14.90 13.53 21.76
CA ASP A 124 16.00 13.83 20.85
C ASP A 124 16.49 12.52 20.22
N GLY A 125 15.84 12.14 19.12
CA GLY A 125 16.07 10.87 18.44
C GLY A 125 15.13 10.65 17.26
N PRO A 126 15.48 9.74 16.33
CA PRO A 126 14.60 9.33 15.24
C PRO A 126 13.31 8.67 15.77
N ALA A 127 12.31 8.55 14.89
CA ALA A 127 11.06 7.88 15.25
C ALA A 127 11.31 6.45 15.76
N PRO A 128 10.53 5.97 16.76
CA PRO A 128 10.63 4.60 17.22
C PRO A 128 10.32 3.65 16.05
N THR A 129 11.32 2.89 15.65
CA THR A 129 11.21 1.82 14.66
C THR A 129 11.36 0.48 15.37
N PRO A 130 10.56 -0.55 15.01
CA PRO A 130 10.78 -1.89 15.54
C PRO A 130 12.01 -2.56 14.91
N VAL A 131 12.51 -2.02 13.78
CA VAL A 131 13.63 -2.59 13.03
C VAL A 131 14.92 -2.47 13.83
N GLN A 132 15.68 -3.56 13.92
CA GLN A 132 16.93 -3.65 14.67
C GLN A 132 18.13 -3.37 13.74
N PRO A 133 18.70 -2.15 13.72
CA PRO A 133 19.79 -1.81 12.80
C PRO A 133 21.08 -2.59 13.07
N ASP A 134 21.34 -2.95 14.32
CA ASP A 134 22.58 -3.62 14.73
C ASP A 134 22.57 -5.10 14.31
N GLU A 135 21.42 -5.78 14.41
CA GLU A 135 21.25 -7.13 13.86
C GLU A 135 21.25 -7.13 12.32
N LEU A 136 20.74 -6.09 11.66
CA LEU A 136 20.91 -5.92 10.20
C LEU A 136 22.38 -5.75 9.81
N GLU A 137 23.15 -4.93 10.53
CA GLU A 137 24.58 -4.71 10.24
C GLU A 137 25.41 -5.98 10.49
N LYS A 138 25.14 -6.68 11.60
CA LYS A 138 25.73 -7.98 11.92
C LYS A 138 25.43 -9.01 10.83
N LEU A 139 24.16 -9.19 10.45
CA LEU A 139 23.77 -10.09 9.35
C LEU A 139 24.43 -9.72 8.02
N CYS A 140 24.53 -8.42 7.68
CA CYS A 140 25.23 -7.98 6.47
C CYS A 140 26.71 -8.35 6.48
N SER A 141 27.36 -8.28 7.64
CA SER A 141 28.77 -8.68 7.79
C SER A 141 28.94 -10.21 7.76
N GLU A 142 28.11 -10.95 8.52
CA GLU A 142 28.09 -12.42 8.58
C GLU A 142 27.87 -13.05 7.19
N LEU A 143 27.03 -12.45 6.36
CA LEU A 143 26.61 -12.98 5.06
C LEU A 143 27.31 -12.33 3.85
N GLY A 144 28.34 -11.50 4.06
CA GLY A 144 29.12 -10.87 2.98
C GLY A 144 28.39 -9.81 2.15
N LEU A 145 27.28 -9.26 2.67
CA LEU A 145 26.45 -8.23 2.03
C LEU A 145 26.80 -6.78 2.48
N ALA A 146 27.84 -6.62 3.29
CA ALA A 146 28.32 -5.32 3.77
C ALA A 146 28.89 -4.46 2.62
N SER A 147 28.20 -3.36 2.28
CA SER A 147 28.57 -2.44 1.21
C SER A 147 28.23 -0.99 1.58
N PRO A 148 28.74 0.02 0.85
CA PRO A 148 28.32 1.41 1.04
C PRO A 148 26.81 1.60 0.85
N GLY A 149 26.15 0.77 0.03
CA GLY A 149 24.70 0.78 -0.14
C GLY A 149 23.96 0.29 1.09
N THR A 150 24.32 -0.89 1.60
CA THR A 150 23.63 -1.51 2.74
C THR A 150 23.89 -0.74 4.04
N ARG A 151 25.10 -0.21 4.25
CA ARG A 151 25.39 0.73 5.36
C ARG A 151 24.52 1.99 5.32
N ARG A 152 24.30 2.59 4.13
CA ARG A 152 23.39 3.74 3.98
C ARG A 152 21.94 3.38 4.33
N VAL A 153 21.47 2.18 3.98
CA VAL A 153 20.14 1.71 4.36
C VAL A 153 20.03 1.55 5.88
N ILE A 154 20.99 0.88 6.52
CA ILE A 154 21.01 0.65 7.97
C ILE A 154 21.05 1.98 8.75
N GLN A 155 21.89 2.92 8.33
CA GLN A 155 22.02 4.23 8.99
C GLN A 155 20.71 5.03 9.02
N ARG A 156 19.77 4.83 8.08
CA ARG A 156 18.45 5.48 8.12
C ARG A 156 17.67 5.17 9.39
N PHE A 157 17.82 3.98 9.95
CA PHE A 157 17.15 3.60 11.20
C PHE A 157 17.83 4.22 12.43
N ARG A 158 19.12 4.57 12.35
CA ARG A 158 19.90 5.18 13.44
C ARG A 158 19.82 6.70 13.49
N VAL A 159 19.77 7.40 12.34
CA VAL A 159 19.78 8.88 12.28
C VAL A 159 18.57 9.49 11.55
N GLY A 160 17.67 8.64 11.02
CA GLY A 160 16.59 9.06 10.13
C GLY A 160 17.00 9.10 8.66
N ALA A 161 16.04 8.85 7.77
CA ALA A 161 16.22 8.97 6.34
C ALA A 161 16.16 10.44 5.89
N ASP A 162 17.11 10.81 5.04
CA ASP A 162 17.12 12.07 4.29
C ASP A 162 16.14 11.98 3.12
N LEU A 163 15.26 12.97 3.02
CA LEU A 163 14.28 13.13 1.95
C LEU A 163 14.88 13.73 0.65
N GLY A 164 16.13 14.20 0.69
CA GLY A 164 16.81 14.81 -0.46
C GLY A 164 16.27 16.19 -0.82
N LEU A 165 15.92 17.00 0.19
CA LEU A 165 15.43 18.37 0.01
C LEU A 165 16.58 19.28 -0.48
N THR A 166 16.41 19.91 -1.64
CA THR A 166 17.44 20.78 -2.26
C THR A 166 17.52 22.19 -1.67
N GLY A 167 16.64 22.54 -0.73
CA GLY A 167 16.58 23.85 -0.10
C GLY A 167 15.69 23.86 1.15
N PRO A 168 15.66 24.98 1.89
CA PRO A 168 14.84 25.11 3.09
C PRO A 168 13.35 25.06 2.74
N VAL A 169 12.56 24.47 3.64
CA VAL A 169 11.10 24.46 3.49
C VAL A 169 10.52 25.78 3.97
N THR A 170 9.75 26.41 3.10
CA THR A 170 9.01 27.65 3.40
C THR A 170 7.77 27.35 4.26
N PRO A 171 7.51 28.14 5.33
CA PRO A 171 6.25 28.09 6.05
C PRO A 171 5.08 28.35 5.11
N ARG A 172 4.14 27.41 5.04
CA ARG A 172 2.91 27.54 4.25
C ARG A 172 1.79 26.79 4.92
N HIS A 173 0.57 27.32 4.83
CA HIS A 173 -0.64 26.66 5.31
C HIS A 173 -1.59 26.32 4.15
N CYS A 174 -1.73 25.04 3.84
CA CYS A 174 -2.66 24.55 2.83
C CYS A 174 -3.85 23.84 3.48
N GLY A 175 -5.07 24.14 3.02
CA GLY A 175 -6.28 23.45 3.45
C GLY A 175 -6.30 21.99 3.01
N ASN A 176 -6.99 21.13 3.76
CA ASN A 176 -7.11 19.71 3.46
C ASN A 176 -7.84 19.45 2.13
N ASN A 177 -7.57 18.31 1.51
CA ASN A 177 -8.29 17.88 0.33
C ASN A 177 -9.68 17.38 0.72
N ARG A 178 -10.69 17.64 -0.13
CA ARG A 178 -12.09 17.20 0.05
C ARG A 178 -12.23 15.69 0.38
N SER A 179 -11.29 14.85 -0.03
CA SER A 179 -11.27 13.41 0.30
C SER A 179 -11.10 13.14 1.80
N ALA A 180 -10.34 13.98 2.52
CA ALA A 180 -10.20 13.90 3.96
C ALA A 180 -11.47 14.40 4.68
N ASP A 181 -12.03 15.53 4.24
CA ASP A 181 -13.24 16.12 4.85
C ASP A 181 -14.46 15.19 4.71
N LEU A 182 -14.64 14.58 3.54
CA LEU A 182 -15.71 13.59 3.28
C LEU A 182 -15.61 12.32 4.16
N HIS A 183 -14.44 12.08 4.75
CA HIS A 183 -14.16 10.90 5.56
C HIS A 183 -13.61 11.28 6.94
N ALA A 184 -14.02 12.44 7.46
CA ALA A 184 -13.44 13.06 8.65
C ALA A 184 -13.39 12.13 9.88
N GLU A 185 -14.33 11.20 10.03
CA GLU A 185 -14.30 10.21 11.12
C GLU A 185 -13.18 9.20 10.99
N ALA A 186 -13.12 8.51 9.85
CA ALA A 186 -12.05 7.56 9.56
C ALA A 186 -10.66 8.24 9.55
N VAL A 187 -10.58 9.51 9.14
CA VAL A 187 -9.34 10.31 9.21
C VAL A 187 -8.95 10.61 10.66
N SER A 188 -9.89 11.06 11.51
CA SER A 188 -9.59 11.37 12.91
C SER A 188 -9.10 10.14 13.67
N ALA A 189 -9.76 8.99 13.47
CA ALA A 189 -9.33 7.71 14.02
C ALA A 189 -7.95 7.29 13.51
N ALA A 190 -7.64 7.51 12.22
CA ALA A 190 -6.34 7.19 11.64
C ALA A 190 -5.21 8.12 12.11
N VAL A 191 -5.47 9.42 12.31
CA VAL A 191 -4.49 10.38 12.88
C VAL A 191 -4.15 9.98 14.31
N GLN A 192 -5.16 9.72 15.15
CA GLN A 192 -4.93 9.25 16.52
C GLN A 192 -4.17 7.92 16.56
N ALA A 193 -4.47 6.99 15.63
CA ALA A 193 -3.73 5.73 15.51
C ALA A 193 -2.26 5.91 15.11
N GLU A 194 -1.91 6.90 14.27
CA GLU A 194 -0.51 7.22 13.99
C GLU A 194 0.20 7.91 15.16
N VAL A 195 -0.53 8.71 15.95
CA VAL A 195 0.00 9.36 17.17
C VAL A 195 0.30 8.32 18.25
N GLU A 196 -0.62 7.41 18.53
CA GLU A 196 -0.42 6.36 19.53
C GLU A 196 0.61 5.30 19.10
N ALA A 197 0.74 5.04 17.79
CA ALA A 197 1.84 4.25 17.25
C ALA A 197 3.20 5.00 17.27
N GLY A 198 3.23 6.26 17.70
CA GLY A 198 4.45 7.06 17.83
C GLY A 198 5.08 7.52 16.52
N VAL A 199 4.42 7.32 15.36
CA VAL A 199 4.94 7.68 14.02
C VAL A 199 4.50 9.07 13.54
N THR A 200 3.62 9.70 14.30
CA THR A 200 3.15 11.08 14.14
C THR A 200 3.19 11.78 15.50
N ARG A 201 3.56 13.06 15.54
CA ARG A 201 3.56 13.90 16.75
C ARG A 201 2.42 14.90 16.70
N GLY A 202 1.85 15.20 17.86
CA GLY A 202 0.69 16.08 18.05
C GLY A 202 -0.39 15.40 18.92
N PRO A 203 -1.56 16.04 19.13
CA PRO A 203 -1.91 17.38 18.67
C PRO A 203 -1.07 18.49 19.33
N PHE A 204 -0.75 19.52 18.55
CA PHE A 204 -0.21 20.79 19.05
C PHE A 204 -1.20 21.93 18.76
N THR A 205 -1.30 22.89 19.67
CA THR A 205 -2.17 24.07 19.53
C THR A 205 -1.58 25.14 18.61
N VAL A 206 -0.27 25.14 18.43
CA VAL A 206 0.50 26.03 17.54
C VAL A 206 1.49 25.21 16.70
N PRO A 207 2.01 25.73 15.57
CA PRO A 207 3.06 25.07 14.80
C PRO A 207 4.31 24.78 15.68
N PRO A 208 4.70 23.50 15.86
CA PRO A 208 5.67 23.10 16.89
C PRO A 208 7.15 23.23 16.51
N LEU A 209 7.48 23.54 15.25
CA LEU A 209 8.87 23.56 14.75
C LEU A 209 9.16 24.86 13.96
N PRO A 210 10.41 25.33 13.90
CA PRO A 210 10.82 26.36 12.94
C PRO A 210 10.56 25.89 11.50
N GLY A 211 10.17 26.81 10.61
CA GLY A 211 9.91 26.46 9.20
C GLY A 211 8.65 25.61 8.95
N PHE A 212 7.80 25.41 9.97
CA PHE A 212 6.71 24.42 9.90
C PHE A 212 5.76 24.64 8.73
N ARG A 213 5.54 23.57 7.99
CA ARG A 213 4.68 23.57 6.80
C ARG A 213 3.48 22.66 7.00
N VAL A 214 2.29 23.22 6.82
CA VAL A 214 1.02 22.48 6.83
C VAL A 214 0.65 22.11 5.40
N ASN A 215 0.86 20.83 5.09
CA ASN A 215 0.45 20.23 3.83
C ASN A 215 -0.97 19.64 3.95
N PRO A 216 -1.75 19.55 2.85
CA PRO A 216 -3.09 18.97 2.88
C PRO A 216 -3.06 17.49 3.26
N LEU A 217 -3.99 17.04 4.10
CA LEU A 217 -4.36 15.63 4.14
C LEU A 217 -5.28 15.28 2.98
N SER A 218 -5.04 14.12 2.38
CA SER A 218 -5.94 13.35 1.54
C SER A 218 -6.24 12.02 2.24
N ALA A 219 -7.43 11.45 2.01
CA ALA A 219 -7.80 10.17 2.60
C ALA A 219 -8.32 9.18 1.55
N ARG A 220 -7.95 7.91 1.70
CA ARG A 220 -8.59 6.79 1.00
C ARG A 220 -9.11 5.79 2.03
N VAL A 221 -10.44 5.70 2.15
CA VAL A 221 -11.09 4.67 2.96
C VAL A 221 -10.96 3.30 2.28
N LYS A 222 -10.62 2.28 3.07
CA LYS A 222 -10.61 0.87 2.68
C LYS A 222 -11.99 0.25 2.91
N ASP A 223 -12.23 -0.91 2.32
CA ASP A 223 -13.49 -1.67 2.45
C ASP A 223 -13.84 -2.00 3.92
N ASN A 224 -12.85 -2.03 4.83
CA ASN A 224 -13.02 -2.21 6.27
C ASN A 224 -13.23 -0.89 7.06
N GLY A 225 -13.60 0.21 6.39
CA GLY A 225 -13.88 1.51 6.98
C GLY A 225 -12.65 2.33 7.41
N ARG A 226 -11.45 1.72 7.55
CA ARG A 226 -10.24 2.44 7.97
C ARG A 226 -9.72 3.35 6.86
N ALA A 227 -9.41 4.61 7.19
CA ALA A 227 -8.71 5.51 6.27
C ALA A 227 -7.21 5.14 6.16
N ARG A 228 -6.68 5.21 4.94
CA ARG A 228 -5.26 5.43 4.69
C ARG A 228 -5.06 6.93 4.49
N LEU A 229 -4.30 7.54 5.39
CA LEU A 229 -3.85 8.93 5.27
C LEU A 229 -2.83 9.05 4.14
N ILE A 230 -2.89 10.17 3.43
CA ILE A 230 -1.93 10.58 2.40
C ILE A 230 -1.62 12.05 2.69
N LEU A 231 -0.36 12.35 2.97
CA LEU A 231 0.12 13.71 3.13
C LEU A 231 0.42 14.27 1.74
N ASP A 232 -0.34 15.26 1.27
CA ASP A 232 -0.24 15.77 -0.08
C ASP A 232 0.94 16.74 -0.23
N LEU A 233 2.13 16.16 -0.29
CA LEU A 233 3.40 16.87 -0.49
C LEU A 233 3.58 17.37 -1.93
N SER A 234 2.54 17.31 -2.77
CA SER A 234 2.52 17.87 -4.14
C SER A 234 1.68 19.15 -4.26
N ALA A 235 1.29 19.73 -3.11
CA ALA A 235 0.46 20.93 -3.04
C ALA A 235 1.16 22.08 -2.27
N PRO A 236 0.99 23.35 -2.72
CA PRO A 236 0.50 23.74 -4.05
C PRO A 236 1.59 23.45 -5.10
N ARG A 237 1.20 23.16 -6.34
CA ARG A 237 2.16 22.86 -7.42
C ARG A 237 3.08 24.05 -7.67
N GLY A 238 4.39 23.79 -7.82
CA GLY A 238 5.41 24.80 -8.08
C GLY A 238 6.03 25.41 -6.82
N ASP A 239 5.50 25.06 -5.64
CA ASP A 239 6.05 25.38 -4.32
C ASP A 239 5.65 24.24 -3.36
N ALA A 240 5.74 22.98 -3.78
CA ALA A 240 5.44 21.82 -2.94
C ALA A 240 6.71 21.19 -2.36
N VAL A 241 6.59 20.43 -1.26
CA VAL A 241 7.75 19.70 -0.68
C VAL A 241 8.34 18.71 -1.69
N ASN A 242 7.50 18.05 -2.50
CA ASN A 242 7.98 17.18 -3.59
C ASN A 242 8.65 17.94 -4.74
N ASP A 243 8.49 19.26 -4.85
CA ASP A 243 9.17 20.06 -5.88
C ASP A 243 10.62 20.40 -5.45
N LEU A 244 10.93 20.31 -4.14
CA LEU A 244 12.28 20.37 -3.58
C LEU A 244 13.04 19.04 -3.65
N ILE A 245 12.45 17.97 -4.22
CA ILE A 245 13.04 16.64 -4.30
C ILE A 245 13.37 16.32 -5.76
N ASN A 246 14.64 16.03 -6.05
CA ASN A 246 15.08 15.68 -7.40
C ASN A 246 14.33 14.43 -7.93
N PRO A 247 13.58 14.53 -9.05
CA PRO A 247 12.85 13.40 -9.64
C PRO A 247 13.72 12.19 -9.99
N ASP A 248 14.97 12.40 -10.41
CA ASP A 248 15.88 11.32 -10.81
C ASP A 248 16.20 10.40 -9.63
N GLN A 249 16.27 10.99 -8.43
CA GLN A 249 16.44 10.29 -7.16
C GLN A 249 15.16 9.59 -6.66
N CYS A 250 14.10 9.49 -7.46
CA CYS A 250 12.83 8.86 -7.06
C CYS A 250 12.48 7.59 -7.87
N THR A 251 13.33 7.19 -8.82
CA THR A 251 13.08 6.04 -9.70
C THR A 251 13.20 4.71 -8.96
N VAL A 252 12.24 3.80 -9.18
CA VAL A 252 12.25 2.43 -8.63
C VAL A 252 11.91 1.43 -9.74
N ARG A 253 12.68 0.34 -9.85
CA ARG A 253 12.35 -0.80 -10.70
C ARG A 253 11.57 -1.83 -9.89
N TYR A 254 10.32 -2.07 -10.25
CA TYR A 254 9.47 -3.05 -9.58
C TYR A 254 9.52 -4.42 -10.26
N ALA A 255 9.46 -5.48 -9.45
CA ALA A 255 9.28 -6.85 -9.90
C ALA A 255 7.99 -7.03 -10.73
N SER A 256 8.02 -7.99 -11.65
CA SER A 256 6.95 -8.28 -12.60
C SER A 256 6.52 -9.75 -12.57
N LEU A 257 5.33 -10.03 -13.10
CA LEU A 257 4.89 -11.42 -13.29
C LEU A 257 5.73 -12.13 -14.35
N ASP A 258 6.30 -11.40 -15.33
CA ASP A 258 7.17 -12.01 -16.34
C ASP A 258 8.51 -12.47 -15.72
N GLU A 259 9.04 -11.74 -14.73
CA GLU A 259 10.18 -12.19 -13.92
C GLU A 259 9.80 -13.38 -13.03
N LEU A 260 8.62 -13.36 -12.41
CA LEU A 260 8.11 -14.51 -11.64
C LEU A 260 7.95 -15.76 -12.51
N ALA A 261 7.40 -15.64 -13.72
CA ALA A 261 7.26 -16.74 -14.67
C ALA A 261 8.63 -17.38 -14.99
N ARG A 262 9.66 -16.56 -15.27
CA ARG A 262 11.02 -17.08 -15.52
C ARG A 262 11.57 -17.85 -14.32
N LEU A 263 11.31 -17.37 -13.09
CA LEU A 263 11.73 -18.08 -11.88
C LEU A 263 10.97 -19.40 -11.69
N ILE A 264 9.67 -19.44 -12.00
CA ILE A 264 8.87 -20.69 -12.02
C ILE A 264 9.51 -21.71 -12.96
N PHE A 265 9.82 -21.34 -14.21
CA PHE A 265 10.49 -22.25 -15.16
C PHE A 265 11.90 -22.65 -14.71
N ALA A 266 12.68 -21.72 -14.13
CA ALA A 266 14.01 -22.00 -13.64
C ALA A 266 14.04 -22.98 -12.45
N GLN A 267 12.96 -23.03 -11.66
CA GLN A 267 12.81 -23.93 -10.50
C GLN A 267 12.11 -25.28 -10.84
N GLY A 268 11.92 -25.60 -12.13
CA GLY A 268 11.33 -26.86 -12.59
C GLY A 268 9.92 -26.73 -13.20
N GLY A 269 9.29 -25.56 -13.14
CA GLY A 269 7.99 -25.31 -13.76
C GLY A 269 6.81 -25.85 -12.95
N ALA A 270 6.18 -26.91 -13.43
CA ALA A 270 4.94 -27.42 -12.86
C ALA A 270 5.15 -27.99 -11.44
N GLY A 271 4.20 -27.75 -10.54
CA GLY A 271 4.29 -28.17 -9.14
C GLY A 271 5.30 -27.41 -8.26
N THR A 272 6.00 -26.40 -8.79
CA THR A 272 6.80 -25.48 -7.96
C THR A 272 5.93 -24.74 -6.95
N ARG A 273 6.46 -24.45 -5.76
CA ARG A 273 5.69 -23.83 -4.68
C ARG A 273 5.94 -22.32 -4.66
N LEU A 274 4.89 -21.55 -4.46
CA LEU A 274 4.92 -20.10 -4.37
C LEU A 274 4.65 -19.65 -2.94
N PHE A 275 5.37 -18.65 -2.45
CA PHE A 275 5.09 -18.04 -1.16
C PHE A 275 4.86 -16.54 -1.27
N LYS A 276 4.26 -15.95 -0.23
CA LYS A 276 4.01 -14.52 -0.13
C LYS A 276 4.03 -14.00 1.31
N ALA A 277 4.61 -12.83 1.53
CA ALA A 277 4.58 -12.10 2.79
C ALA A 277 4.42 -10.58 2.56
N ASP A 278 3.66 -9.91 3.41
CA ASP A 278 3.34 -8.48 3.29
C ASP A 278 3.86 -7.75 4.54
N VAL A 279 4.70 -6.72 4.35
CA VAL A 279 5.28 -5.95 5.45
C VAL A 279 4.25 -5.00 6.05
N ARG A 280 3.98 -5.17 7.35
CA ARG A 280 3.00 -4.37 8.08
C ARG A 280 3.53 -2.94 8.27
N ALA A 281 2.65 -1.97 8.02
CA ALA A 281 2.95 -0.54 8.18
C ALA A 281 4.21 -0.08 7.42
N ALA A 282 4.36 -0.55 6.18
CA ALA A 282 5.37 -0.09 5.24
C ALA A 282 5.47 1.45 5.14
N PHE A 283 6.66 1.93 4.78
CA PHE A 283 7.14 3.31 4.93
C PHE A 283 7.29 3.76 6.40
N LYS A 284 6.30 3.52 7.27
CA LYS A 284 6.35 3.94 8.69
C LYS A 284 7.43 3.25 9.53
N LEU A 285 8.03 2.17 9.03
CA LEU A 285 9.21 1.54 9.61
C LEU A 285 10.49 2.39 9.50
N ILE A 286 10.56 3.30 8.53
CA ILE A 286 11.78 4.09 8.27
C ILE A 286 11.56 5.50 8.85
N PRO A 287 12.28 5.88 9.93
CA PRO A 287 12.22 7.23 10.47
C PRO A 287 12.75 8.25 9.46
N VAL A 288 12.33 9.50 9.58
CA VAL A 288 12.86 10.66 8.84
C VAL A 288 13.78 11.44 9.76
N ARG A 289 14.82 12.08 9.21
CA ARG A 289 15.73 12.93 10.01
C ARG A 289 14.95 14.04 10.76
N PRO A 290 15.26 14.34 12.03
CA PRO A 290 14.57 15.37 12.81
C PRO A 290 14.57 16.77 12.16
N ASP A 291 15.66 17.16 11.51
CA ASP A 291 15.79 18.45 10.80
C ASP A 291 14.82 18.62 9.61
N GLN A 292 14.22 17.53 9.12
CA GLN A 292 13.26 17.53 8.02
C GLN A 292 11.80 17.33 8.48
N HIS A 293 11.53 17.15 9.78
CA HIS A 293 10.17 16.93 10.31
C HIS A 293 9.23 18.12 10.05
N ALA A 294 9.75 19.35 10.03
CA ALA A 294 8.98 20.56 9.72
C ALA A 294 8.37 20.55 8.30
N ALA A 295 8.97 19.78 7.37
CA ALA A 295 8.44 19.57 6.02
C ALA A 295 7.17 18.71 6.00
N LEU A 296 6.98 17.86 7.01
CA LEU A 296 5.99 16.78 7.04
C LEU A 296 4.79 17.12 7.95
N GLY A 297 4.56 18.41 8.18
CA GLY A 297 3.44 18.92 8.96
C GLY A 297 2.10 18.87 8.23
N PHE A 298 1.03 18.79 9.01
CA PHE A 298 -0.37 18.95 8.58
C PHE A 298 -1.22 19.56 9.71
N CYS A 299 -2.42 20.00 9.37
CA CYS A 299 -3.41 20.52 10.32
C CYS A 299 -4.70 19.72 10.20
N TRP A 300 -5.19 19.20 11.33
CA TRP A 300 -6.45 18.46 11.41
C TRP A 300 -7.30 18.98 12.56
N GLN A 301 -8.53 19.39 12.24
CA GLN A 301 -9.51 19.96 13.19
C GLN A 301 -8.97 21.14 14.04
N GLY A 302 -8.10 21.97 13.46
CA GLY A 302 -7.49 23.12 14.14
C GLY A 302 -6.38 22.75 15.12
N GLN A 303 -5.78 21.56 15.00
CA GLN A 303 -4.58 21.15 15.71
C GLN A 303 -3.49 20.76 14.71
N TYR A 304 -2.24 21.07 15.05
CA TYR A 304 -1.06 20.79 14.22
C TYR A 304 -0.45 19.44 14.58
N TYR A 305 0.07 18.76 13.57
CA TYR A 305 0.72 17.45 13.69
C TYR A 305 1.86 17.35 12.66
N TYR A 306 2.86 16.50 12.90
CA TYR A 306 3.85 16.16 11.89
C TYR A 306 4.22 14.68 11.91
N GLN A 307 4.49 14.12 10.73
CA GLN A 307 4.90 12.72 10.61
C GLN A 307 6.41 12.61 10.75
N ILE A 308 6.89 11.63 11.54
CA ILE A 308 8.31 11.45 11.85
C ILE A 308 8.95 10.22 11.18
N ALA A 309 8.15 9.47 10.42
CA ALA A 309 8.55 8.36 9.56
C ALA A 309 7.99 8.56 8.14
N LEU A 310 8.58 7.87 7.14
CA LEU A 310 8.30 8.13 5.72
C LEU A 310 6.78 8.17 5.42
N PRO A 311 6.27 9.27 4.83
CA PRO A 311 4.84 9.48 4.66
C PRO A 311 4.33 9.03 3.28
N PHE A 312 3.09 8.54 3.22
CA PHE A 312 2.40 8.38 1.94
C PHE A 312 2.21 9.75 1.29
N GLY A 313 2.73 9.92 0.06
CA GLY A 313 2.65 11.16 -0.71
C GLY A 313 4.00 11.87 -0.89
N CYS A 314 5.05 11.49 -0.14
CA CYS A 314 6.42 11.89 -0.41
C CYS A 314 6.97 11.14 -1.65
N ARG A 315 7.55 11.87 -2.61
CA ARG A 315 8.02 11.32 -3.89
C ARG A 315 9.20 10.34 -3.73
N VAL A 316 10.10 10.56 -2.77
CA VAL A 316 11.30 9.72 -2.57
C VAL A 316 11.03 8.49 -1.68
N SER A 317 9.96 8.52 -0.87
CA SER A 317 9.65 7.44 0.09
C SER A 317 9.57 6.03 -0.51
N PRO A 318 8.98 5.81 -1.71
CA PRO A 318 9.00 4.51 -2.37
C PRO A 318 10.41 3.98 -2.64
N ARG A 319 11.37 4.81 -3.06
CA ARG A 319 12.77 4.38 -3.27
C ARG A 319 13.45 4.05 -1.95
N LEU A 320 13.36 4.93 -0.97
CA LEU A 320 14.03 4.76 0.33
C LEU A 320 13.58 3.46 1.02
N PHE A 321 12.30 3.11 0.89
CA PHE A 321 11.77 1.84 1.36
C PHE A 321 12.10 0.66 0.45
N ASN A 322 12.11 0.84 -0.88
CA ASN A 322 12.52 -0.24 -1.78
C ASN A 322 13.95 -0.68 -1.48
N GLU A 323 14.91 0.23 -1.33
CA GLU A 323 16.30 -0.12 -0.99
C GLU A 323 16.41 -0.93 0.31
N PHE A 324 15.52 -0.70 1.28
CA PHE A 324 15.41 -1.53 2.49
C PHE A 324 14.79 -2.90 2.21
N ALA A 325 13.71 -2.95 1.43
CA ALA A 325 13.09 -4.20 1.03
C ALA A 325 14.01 -5.08 0.16
N GLU A 326 14.86 -4.45 -0.65
CA GLU A 326 15.91 -5.12 -1.43
C GLU A 326 16.99 -5.72 -0.54
N LEU A 327 17.41 -5.01 0.51
CA LEU A 327 18.31 -5.58 1.53
C LEU A 327 17.69 -6.82 2.19
N LEU A 328 16.42 -6.76 2.62
CA LEU A 328 15.74 -7.93 3.20
C LEU A 328 15.63 -9.11 2.22
N ARG A 329 15.33 -8.82 0.94
CA ARG A 329 15.29 -9.81 -0.14
C ARG A 329 16.66 -10.47 -0.34
N ASP A 330 17.72 -9.68 -0.37
CA ASP A 330 19.06 -10.19 -0.68
C ASP A 330 19.66 -10.93 0.54
N LEU A 331 19.33 -10.52 1.77
CA LEU A 331 19.57 -11.29 3.00
C LEU A 331 18.91 -12.68 2.95
N VAL A 332 17.60 -12.77 2.68
CA VAL A 332 16.91 -14.07 2.68
C VAL A 332 17.38 -14.98 1.53
N ARG A 333 17.74 -14.42 0.37
CA ARG A 333 18.34 -15.19 -0.74
C ARG A 333 19.63 -15.90 -0.32
N VAL A 334 20.51 -15.21 0.41
CA VAL A 334 21.74 -15.83 0.94
C VAL A 334 21.41 -16.82 2.06
N MET A 335 20.55 -16.46 3.02
CA MET A 335 20.18 -17.33 4.15
C MET A 335 19.48 -18.64 3.75
N SER A 336 18.76 -18.65 2.63
CA SER A 336 18.04 -19.83 2.13
C SER A 336 18.73 -20.55 0.96
N GLY A 337 19.79 -19.96 0.41
CA GLY A 337 20.39 -20.40 -0.86
C GLY A 337 19.50 -20.22 -2.10
N ASN A 338 18.29 -19.65 -1.95
CA ASN A 338 17.31 -19.55 -3.03
C ASN A 338 17.26 -18.13 -3.62
N ASN A 339 17.75 -17.98 -4.85
CA ASN A 339 17.73 -16.70 -5.56
C ASN A 339 16.34 -16.28 -6.07
N ALA A 340 15.35 -17.19 -6.08
CA ALA A 340 14.02 -16.97 -6.66
C ALA A 340 13.04 -16.19 -5.76
N VAL A 341 13.56 -15.24 -4.97
CA VAL A 341 12.78 -14.28 -4.17
C VAL A 341 12.68 -12.94 -4.91
N LEU A 342 11.52 -12.31 -4.88
CA LEU A 342 11.19 -11.01 -5.46
C LEU A 342 10.46 -10.14 -4.43
N ASN A 343 10.48 -8.83 -4.66
CA ASN A 343 9.69 -7.87 -3.89
C ASN A 343 9.07 -6.81 -4.80
N TYR A 344 7.88 -6.35 -4.44
CA TYR A 344 7.20 -5.18 -4.99
C TYR A 344 6.87 -4.26 -3.82
N LEU A 345 7.75 -3.29 -3.53
CA LEU A 345 7.72 -2.53 -2.29
C LEU A 345 7.60 -3.44 -1.05
N ASP A 346 6.42 -3.48 -0.43
CA ASP A 346 6.06 -4.19 0.79
C ASP A 346 5.53 -5.62 0.56
N ASP A 347 5.25 -6.00 -0.69
CA ASP A 347 4.80 -7.35 -1.08
C ASP A 347 6.02 -8.21 -1.50
N PHE A 348 6.45 -9.11 -0.62
CA PHE A 348 7.50 -10.11 -0.86
C PHE A 348 6.88 -11.41 -1.34
N PHE A 349 7.48 -12.02 -2.35
CA PHE A 349 7.00 -13.29 -2.91
C PHE A 349 8.13 -14.03 -3.59
N GLY A 350 8.04 -15.36 -3.68
CA GLY A 350 9.09 -16.16 -4.30
C GLY A 350 8.61 -17.51 -4.77
N VAL A 351 9.52 -18.20 -5.44
CA VAL A 351 9.36 -19.57 -5.94
C VAL A 351 10.32 -20.48 -5.19
N GLU A 352 9.83 -21.62 -4.77
CA GLU A 352 10.61 -22.72 -4.21
C GLU A 352 10.39 -23.98 -5.08
N PRO A 353 11.37 -24.89 -5.15
CA PRO A 353 11.14 -26.23 -5.69
C PRO A 353 9.96 -26.95 -5.03
N ALA A 354 9.47 -28.04 -5.63
CA ALA A 354 8.62 -28.99 -4.93
C ALA A 354 9.39 -29.49 -3.68
N ALA A 355 8.82 -29.26 -2.50
CA ALA A 355 9.57 -29.43 -1.25
C ALA A 355 9.72 -30.91 -0.87
N GLU A 356 10.92 -31.32 -0.46
CA GLU A 356 11.09 -32.56 0.28
C GLU A 356 10.61 -32.40 1.74
N PRO A 357 10.07 -33.46 2.37
CA PRO A 357 9.58 -33.38 3.75
C PRO A 357 10.67 -32.94 4.74
N GLY A 358 10.39 -31.90 5.51
CA GLY A 358 11.30 -31.37 6.54
C GLY A 358 12.36 -30.37 6.06
N ALA A 359 12.43 -30.08 4.75
CA ALA A 359 13.33 -29.04 4.22
C ALA A 359 12.97 -27.64 4.76
N VAL A 360 13.98 -26.83 5.10
CA VAL A 360 13.80 -25.43 5.50
C VAL A 360 13.37 -24.62 4.26
N THR A 361 12.17 -24.05 4.30
CA THR A 361 11.63 -23.23 3.21
C THR A 361 12.24 -21.83 3.20
N THR A 362 12.33 -21.22 2.02
CA THR A 362 12.74 -19.81 1.89
C THR A 362 11.74 -18.89 2.60
N PHE A 363 10.46 -19.24 2.57
CA PHE A 363 9.43 -18.60 3.37
C PHE A 363 9.73 -18.64 4.87
N SER A 364 10.08 -19.80 5.45
CA SER A 364 10.47 -19.89 6.87
C SER A 364 11.73 -19.09 7.19
N CYS A 365 12.74 -19.09 6.29
CA CYS A 365 13.90 -18.20 6.44
C CYS A 365 13.50 -16.71 6.44
N PHE A 366 12.54 -16.32 5.61
CA PHE A 366 12.03 -14.93 5.57
C PHE A 366 11.34 -14.55 6.87
N LEU A 367 10.48 -15.42 7.42
CA LEU A 367 9.83 -15.19 8.70
C LEU A 367 10.86 -15.05 9.83
N SER A 368 11.85 -15.94 9.91
CA SER A 368 12.92 -15.89 10.91
C SER A 368 13.83 -14.67 10.76
N LEU A 369 14.14 -14.25 9.53
CA LEU A 369 14.85 -13.00 9.27
C LEU A 369 14.04 -11.81 9.79
N CYS A 370 12.77 -11.70 9.39
CA CYS A 370 11.91 -10.59 9.79
C CYS A 370 11.72 -10.50 11.31
N ASP A 371 11.58 -11.64 12.00
CA ASP A 371 11.53 -11.68 13.47
C ASP A 371 12.85 -11.18 14.09
N ARG A 372 14.00 -11.76 13.69
CA ARG A 372 15.34 -11.38 14.17
C ARG A 372 15.67 -9.90 13.96
N VAL A 373 15.26 -9.31 12.84
CA VAL A 373 15.51 -7.89 12.54
C VAL A 373 14.37 -6.94 12.90
N GLY A 374 13.32 -7.43 13.59
CA GLY A 374 12.20 -6.60 14.06
C GLY A 374 11.32 -5.99 12.95
N VAL A 375 11.19 -6.66 11.81
CA VAL A 375 10.32 -6.26 10.69
C VAL A 375 8.95 -6.91 10.85
N PRO A 376 7.88 -6.15 11.19
CA PRO A 376 6.57 -6.74 11.42
C PRO A 376 5.90 -7.16 10.10
N LEU A 377 5.38 -8.38 10.06
CA LEU A 377 4.62 -8.91 8.94
C LEU A 377 3.11 -8.90 9.20
N ALA A 378 2.31 -8.82 8.13
CA ALA A 378 0.86 -8.92 8.19
C ALA A 378 0.42 -10.40 8.17
N ALA A 379 0.27 -10.99 9.37
CA ALA A 379 -0.08 -12.40 9.55
C ALA A 379 -1.33 -12.85 8.75
N ASP A 380 -2.32 -11.97 8.61
CA ASP A 380 -3.57 -12.19 7.84
C ASP A 380 -3.37 -12.29 6.32
N LYS A 381 -2.17 -11.99 5.82
CA LYS A 381 -1.80 -11.99 4.39
C LYS A 381 -0.65 -12.92 4.04
N LEU A 382 -0.08 -13.61 5.02
CA LEU A 382 0.96 -14.61 4.77
C LEU A 382 0.38 -15.75 3.93
N ALA A 383 1.03 -16.08 2.82
CA ALA A 383 0.77 -17.28 2.06
C ALA A 383 2.01 -18.19 2.15
N PRO A 384 1.98 -19.28 2.94
CA PRO A 384 3.06 -20.25 2.97
C PRO A 384 3.19 -20.95 1.60
N PRO A 385 4.32 -21.65 1.34
CA PRO A 385 4.60 -22.30 0.05
C PRO A 385 3.44 -23.18 -0.45
N ALA A 386 2.79 -22.78 -1.55
CA ALA A 386 1.67 -23.49 -2.15
C ALA A 386 1.69 -23.33 -3.68
N THR A 387 1.11 -24.28 -4.42
CA THR A 387 1.08 -24.23 -5.89
C THR A 387 0.10 -23.17 -6.43
N ARG A 388 -0.78 -22.63 -5.59
CA ARG A 388 -1.80 -21.63 -5.96
C ARG A 388 -1.85 -20.43 -5.01
N VAL A 389 -1.37 -19.26 -5.44
CA VAL A 389 -1.21 -18.05 -4.58
C VAL A 389 -1.58 -16.74 -5.32
N GLU A 390 -2.20 -15.76 -4.63
CA GLU A 390 -2.49 -14.43 -5.20
C GLU A 390 -1.33 -13.41 -5.04
N ILE A 391 -0.47 -13.35 -6.06
CA ILE A 391 0.71 -12.46 -6.13
C ILE A 391 0.39 -11.22 -7.01
N LEU A 392 0.73 -10.02 -6.54
CA LEU A 392 0.44 -8.73 -7.22
C LEU A 392 -1.02 -8.57 -7.68
N GLY A 393 -1.93 -9.27 -7.02
CA GLY A 393 -3.35 -9.24 -7.33
C GLY A 393 -3.81 -10.11 -8.51
N ILE A 394 -3.00 -11.09 -8.91
CA ILE A 394 -3.29 -12.15 -9.88
C ILE A 394 -3.11 -13.49 -9.16
N VAL A 395 -3.99 -14.46 -9.38
CA VAL A 395 -3.76 -15.84 -8.91
C VAL A 395 -2.78 -16.50 -9.87
N VAL A 396 -1.70 -17.04 -9.31
CA VAL A 396 -0.75 -17.88 -10.02
C VAL A 396 -1.03 -19.31 -9.60
N ASP A 397 -1.11 -20.22 -10.58
CA ASP A 397 -1.35 -21.64 -10.39
C ASP A 397 -0.24 -22.41 -11.12
N THR A 398 0.68 -23.02 -10.38
CA THR A 398 1.82 -23.76 -10.94
C THR A 398 1.51 -25.21 -11.26
N ASP A 399 0.40 -25.78 -10.77
CA ASP A 399 -0.04 -27.11 -11.19
C ASP A 399 -0.63 -27.03 -12.61
N ARG A 400 -1.45 -26.01 -12.87
CA ARG A 400 -2.04 -25.73 -14.19
C ARG A 400 -1.21 -24.76 -15.05
N MET A 401 -0.05 -24.34 -14.54
CA MET A 401 0.90 -23.41 -15.18
C MET A 401 0.26 -22.14 -15.78
N CYS A 402 -0.70 -21.55 -15.07
CA CYS A 402 -1.54 -20.46 -15.59
C CYS A 402 -1.66 -19.24 -14.65
N TYR A 403 -2.10 -18.12 -15.23
CA TYR A 403 -2.46 -16.91 -14.51
C TYR A 403 -3.96 -16.64 -14.58
N GLU A 404 -4.59 -16.44 -13.43
CA GLU A 404 -6.03 -16.24 -13.31
C GLU A 404 -6.37 -14.94 -12.55
N LEU A 405 -7.50 -14.33 -12.92
CA LEU A 405 -8.05 -13.23 -12.12
C LEU A 405 -8.80 -13.79 -10.91
N PRO A 406 -8.56 -13.28 -9.69
CA PRO A 406 -9.39 -13.63 -8.54
C PRO A 406 -10.87 -13.32 -8.86
N ALA A 407 -11.77 -14.26 -8.56
CA ALA A 407 -13.19 -14.18 -8.95
C ALA A 407 -13.85 -12.84 -8.59
N ARG A 408 -13.55 -12.29 -7.39
CA ARG A 408 -14.02 -10.98 -6.94
C ARG A 408 -13.65 -9.82 -7.88
N LYS A 409 -12.44 -9.84 -8.45
CA LYS A 409 -11.98 -8.82 -9.41
C LYS A 409 -12.61 -9.02 -10.78
N LEU A 410 -12.73 -10.26 -11.23
CA LEU A 410 -13.42 -10.61 -12.48
C LEU A 410 -14.89 -10.14 -12.44
N LEU A 411 -15.63 -10.45 -11.38
CA LEU A 411 -17.01 -9.98 -11.19
C LEU A 411 -17.10 -8.44 -11.18
N ALA A 412 -16.18 -7.75 -10.49
CA ALA A 412 -16.12 -6.30 -10.47
C ALA A 412 -15.74 -5.65 -11.83
N ILE A 413 -14.96 -6.33 -12.67
CA ILE A 413 -14.70 -5.93 -14.05
C ILE A 413 -15.98 -6.08 -14.88
N LEU A 414 -16.64 -7.24 -14.79
CA LEU A 414 -17.83 -7.58 -15.58
C LEU A 414 -19.03 -6.69 -15.26
N ALA A 415 -19.27 -6.37 -13.98
CA ALA A 415 -20.29 -5.40 -13.59
C ALA A 415 -20.02 -4.01 -14.20
N CYS A 416 -18.75 -3.58 -14.19
CA CYS A 416 -18.33 -2.29 -14.76
C CYS A 416 -18.43 -2.26 -16.29
N LEU A 417 -18.13 -3.38 -16.97
CA LEU A 417 -18.33 -3.55 -18.42
C LEU A 417 -19.80 -3.50 -18.81
N ARG A 418 -20.67 -4.21 -18.09
CA ARG A 418 -22.12 -4.21 -18.32
C ARG A 418 -22.72 -2.82 -18.16
N ASP A 419 -22.36 -2.12 -17.07
CA ASP A 419 -22.78 -0.74 -16.84
C ASP A 419 -22.34 0.22 -17.96
N ILE A 420 -21.06 0.19 -18.36
CA ILE A 420 -20.58 1.15 -19.37
C ILE A 420 -21.10 0.81 -20.78
N SER A 421 -21.24 -0.47 -21.12
CA SER A 421 -21.77 -0.91 -22.43
C SER A 421 -23.26 -0.59 -22.60
N GLY A 422 -24.01 -0.36 -21.51
CA GLY A 422 -25.40 0.11 -21.57
C GLY A 422 -25.54 1.61 -21.92
N ARG A 423 -24.45 2.38 -21.91
CA ARG A 423 -24.50 3.86 -21.98
C ARG A 423 -24.18 4.39 -23.38
N ARG A 424 -24.91 5.42 -23.83
CA ARG A 424 -24.56 6.18 -25.05
C ARG A 424 -23.40 7.17 -24.84
N ARG A 425 -23.15 7.59 -23.60
CA ARG A 425 -22.06 8.50 -23.20
C ARG A 425 -21.50 8.09 -21.83
N ALA A 426 -20.19 8.17 -21.66
CA ALA A 426 -19.49 7.95 -20.39
C ALA A 426 -18.52 9.11 -20.10
N THR A 427 -18.22 9.36 -18.82
CA THR A 427 -17.19 10.35 -18.45
C THR A 427 -15.79 9.84 -18.72
N ARG A 428 -14.82 10.74 -18.95
CA ARG A 428 -13.38 10.41 -19.00
C ARG A 428 -12.95 9.56 -17.81
N ARG A 429 -13.36 9.92 -16.58
CA ARG A 429 -13.09 9.15 -15.36
C ARG A 429 -13.64 7.71 -15.42
N GLN A 430 -14.84 7.51 -15.97
CA GLN A 430 -15.42 6.17 -16.13
C GLN A 430 -14.65 5.34 -17.17
N LEU A 431 -14.32 5.92 -18.33
CA LEU A 431 -13.53 5.23 -19.37
C LEU A 431 -12.14 4.85 -18.86
N LEU A 432 -11.42 5.77 -18.19
CA LEU A 432 -10.12 5.48 -17.58
C LEU A 432 -10.21 4.42 -16.47
N SER A 433 -11.29 4.42 -15.67
CA SER A 433 -11.54 3.38 -14.66
C SER A 433 -11.74 1.99 -15.30
N VAL A 434 -12.51 1.91 -16.39
CA VAL A 434 -12.71 0.65 -17.14
C VAL A 434 -11.40 0.21 -17.79
N ALA A 435 -10.71 1.10 -18.51
CA ALA A 435 -9.44 0.81 -19.17
C ALA A 435 -8.38 0.33 -18.16
N GLY A 436 -8.27 0.95 -16.98
CA GLY A 436 -7.34 0.51 -15.93
C GLY A 436 -7.67 -0.88 -15.35
N ARG A 437 -8.96 -1.17 -15.15
CA ARG A 437 -9.42 -2.51 -14.72
C ARG A 437 -9.12 -3.58 -15.77
N LEU A 438 -9.35 -3.26 -17.05
CA LEU A 438 -9.05 -4.15 -18.17
C LEU A 438 -7.54 -4.31 -18.39
N ALA A 439 -6.73 -3.26 -18.22
CA ALA A 439 -5.27 -3.35 -18.28
C ALA A 439 -4.70 -4.30 -17.22
N HIS A 440 -5.28 -4.33 -16.01
CA HIS A 440 -4.95 -5.34 -15.00
C HIS A 440 -5.36 -6.75 -15.45
N ALA A 441 -6.55 -6.90 -16.05
CA ALA A 441 -7.00 -8.19 -16.61
C ALA A 441 -6.09 -8.72 -17.72
N CYS A 442 -5.54 -7.81 -18.54
CA CYS A 442 -4.61 -8.14 -19.61
C CYS A 442 -3.23 -8.64 -19.14
N ARG A 443 -3.00 -8.78 -17.82
CA ARG A 443 -1.85 -9.51 -17.26
C ARG A 443 -2.02 -11.03 -17.35
N CYS A 444 -3.27 -11.52 -17.24
CA CYS A 444 -3.63 -12.91 -17.56
C CYS A 444 -3.88 -13.10 -19.06
N VAL A 445 -4.23 -12.02 -19.77
CA VAL A 445 -4.73 -12.06 -21.15
C VAL A 445 -3.98 -11.05 -22.03
N PRO A 446 -2.72 -11.30 -22.41
CA PRO A 446 -1.92 -10.32 -23.17
C PRO A 446 -2.56 -9.80 -24.47
N PRO A 447 -3.28 -10.61 -25.29
CA PRO A 447 -3.96 -10.11 -26.49
C PRO A 447 -5.03 -9.04 -26.21
N GLY A 448 -5.62 -9.04 -25.00
CA GLY A 448 -6.65 -8.07 -24.61
C GLY A 448 -6.18 -6.61 -24.64
N ARG A 449 -4.86 -6.36 -24.66
CA ARG A 449 -4.28 -5.01 -24.69
C ARG A 449 -4.62 -4.25 -25.98
N ALA A 450 -4.84 -4.92 -27.10
CA ALA A 450 -5.19 -4.29 -28.37
C ALA A 450 -6.51 -3.49 -28.27
N PHE A 451 -7.51 -4.06 -27.59
CA PHE A 451 -8.85 -3.51 -27.42
C PHE A 451 -8.90 -2.36 -26.38
N LEU A 452 -7.83 -2.13 -25.62
CA LEU A 452 -7.73 -0.97 -24.74
C LEU A 452 -7.56 0.35 -25.52
N ARG A 453 -7.01 0.30 -26.74
CA ARG A 453 -6.53 1.49 -27.44
C ARG A 453 -7.67 2.47 -27.75
N ARG A 454 -8.78 2.00 -28.33
CA ARG A 454 -9.90 2.89 -28.69
C ARG A 454 -10.64 3.40 -27.45
N ILE A 455 -10.68 2.62 -26.38
CA ILE A 455 -11.21 3.05 -25.06
C ILE A 455 -10.36 4.20 -24.50
N LEU A 456 -9.03 4.09 -24.56
CA LEU A 456 -8.11 5.14 -24.12
C LEU A 456 -8.20 6.38 -25.02
N ASP A 457 -8.16 6.23 -26.34
CA ASP A 457 -8.28 7.37 -27.27
C ASP A 457 -9.59 8.13 -27.08
N ALA A 458 -10.71 7.41 -26.88
CA ALA A 458 -11.97 8.01 -26.45
C ALA A 458 -11.82 8.76 -25.11
N ALA A 459 -11.20 8.17 -24.10
CA ALA A 459 -11.00 8.82 -22.80
C ALA A 459 -10.10 10.08 -22.86
N TYR A 460 -9.12 10.13 -23.77
CA TYR A 460 -8.22 11.26 -23.96
C TYR A 460 -8.73 12.30 -24.98
N SER A 461 -9.84 12.04 -25.67
CA SER A 461 -10.51 13.04 -26.55
C SER A 461 -11.07 14.26 -25.82
N VAL A 462 -11.09 14.26 -24.48
CA VAL A 462 -11.56 15.39 -23.65
C VAL A 462 -10.59 15.67 -22.50
N ALA A 463 -10.44 16.95 -22.13
CA ALA A 463 -9.47 17.38 -21.13
C ALA A 463 -9.85 17.00 -19.68
N GLN A 464 -11.07 17.30 -19.21
CA GLN A 464 -11.40 17.17 -17.79
C GLN A 464 -11.96 15.78 -17.41
N PRO A 465 -11.73 15.29 -16.18
CA PRO A 465 -12.19 13.96 -15.74
C PRO A 465 -13.71 13.75 -15.81
N LEU A 466 -14.50 14.82 -15.66
CA LEU A 466 -15.97 14.78 -15.67
C LEU A 466 -16.58 15.04 -17.06
N HIS A 467 -15.79 15.42 -18.06
CA HIS A 467 -16.28 15.58 -19.42
C HIS A 467 -16.80 14.25 -19.97
N ARG A 468 -17.91 14.30 -20.71
CA ARG A 468 -18.58 13.13 -21.28
C ARG A 468 -18.17 12.92 -22.73
N VAL A 469 -17.85 11.68 -23.06
CA VAL A 469 -17.48 11.19 -24.40
C VAL A 469 -18.60 10.29 -24.91
N ARG A 470 -18.89 10.33 -26.22
CA ARG A 470 -19.82 9.38 -26.86
C ARG A 470 -19.16 8.01 -26.96
N ILE A 471 -19.88 6.96 -26.55
CA ILE A 471 -19.45 5.59 -26.83
C ILE A 471 -19.79 5.31 -28.30
N THR A 472 -18.77 5.12 -29.13
CA THR A 472 -18.92 4.80 -30.56
C THR A 472 -19.12 3.30 -30.75
N ALA A 473 -19.60 2.87 -31.91
CA ALA A 473 -19.73 1.44 -32.23
C ALA A 473 -18.39 0.69 -32.09
N ALA A 474 -17.27 1.34 -32.45
CA ALA A 474 -15.93 0.79 -32.30
C ALA A 474 -15.52 0.57 -30.83
N VAL A 475 -15.77 1.55 -29.95
CA VAL A 475 -15.52 1.42 -28.50
C VAL A 475 -16.47 0.39 -27.88
N GLN A 476 -17.72 0.33 -28.35
CA GLN A 476 -18.71 -0.66 -27.92
C GLN A 476 -18.29 -2.08 -28.32
N ALA A 477 -17.66 -2.28 -29.47
CA ALA A 477 -17.11 -3.55 -29.90
C ALA A 477 -15.95 -4.01 -28.97
N ASP A 478 -15.00 -3.12 -28.63
CA ASP A 478 -13.94 -3.44 -27.66
C ASP A 478 -14.51 -3.85 -26.29
N LEU A 479 -15.48 -3.08 -25.77
CA LEU A 479 -16.13 -3.37 -24.49
C LEU A 479 -16.87 -4.72 -24.50
N ARG A 480 -17.50 -5.08 -25.63
CA ARG A 480 -18.18 -6.36 -25.82
C ARG A 480 -17.21 -7.53 -26.03
N TRP A 481 -16.07 -7.32 -26.68
CA TRP A 481 -15.04 -8.34 -26.85
C TRP A 481 -14.58 -8.90 -25.50
N HIS A 482 -14.40 -8.03 -24.49
CA HIS A 482 -14.06 -8.46 -23.13
C HIS A 482 -15.17 -9.25 -22.43
N LEU A 483 -16.44 -9.12 -22.85
CA LEU A 483 -17.54 -9.98 -22.40
C LEU A 483 -17.54 -11.34 -23.12
N LEU A 484 -17.21 -11.35 -24.42
CA LEU A 484 -17.04 -12.55 -25.24
C LEU A 484 -15.89 -13.43 -24.73
N PHE A 485 -14.77 -12.81 -24.36
CA PHE A 485 -13.61 -13.47 -23.75
C PHE A 485 -13.99 -14.29 -22.50
N ARG A 486 -15.01 -13.85 -21.74
CA ARG A 486 -15.53 -14.59 -20.58
C ARG A 486 -16.28 -15.88 -20.99
N ALA A 487 -16.98 -15.88 -22.13
CA ALA A 487 -17.66 -17.09 -22.61
C ALA A 487 -16.67 -18.20 -22.97
N ALA A 488 -15.44 -17.83 -23.37
CA ALA A 488 -14.34 -18.76 -23.62
C ALA A 488 -13.44 -19.02 -22.39
N CYS A 489 -13.70 -18.40 -21.23
CA CYS A 489 -12.96 -18.66 -20.00
C CYS A 489 -13.37 -20.01 -19.40
N GLY A 490 -12.61 -21.05 -19.73
CA GLY A 490 -12.79 -22.42 -19.26
C GLY A 490 -12.14 -23.46 -20.19
N GLY A 491 -11.91 -23.10 -21.46
CA GLY A 491 -11.39 -24.00 -22.50
C GLY A 491 -9.98 -23.69 -23.00
N TYR A 492 -9.14 -23.00 -22.22
CA TYR A 492 -7.75 -22.71 -22.60
C TYR A 492 -6.76 -23.18 -21.54
N GLU A 493 -5.89 -24.10 -21.95
CA GLU A 493 -4.65 -24.40 -21.26
C GLU A 493 -3.64 -23.30 -21.62
N LEU A 494 -3.25 -22.46 -20.65
CA LEU A 494 -2.43 -21.29 -20.91
C LEU A 494 -0.94 -21.67 -20.89
N VAL A 495 -0.50 -22.41 -21.92
CA VAL A 495 0.88 -22.90 -22.03
C VAL A 495 1.86 -21.74 -22.23
N VAL A 496 2.34 -21.17 -21.12
CA VAL A 496 3.47 -20.24 -21.13
C VAL A 496 4.72 -21.05 -21.45
N ARG A 497 5.21 -20.99 -22.69
CA ARG A 497 6.53 -21.53 -23.03
C ARG A 497 7.53 -20.38 -23.07
N HIS A 498 8.55 -20.44 -22.20
CA HIS A 498 9.70 -19.54 -22.32
C HIS A 498 10.44 -19.83 -23.64
N VAL A 499 10.27 -18.94 -24.62
CA VAL A 499 11.07 -18.95 -25.85
C VAL A 499 12.26 -18.01 -25.63
N ALA A 500 13.41 -18.60 -25.29
CA ALA A 500 14.67 -17.85 -25.25
C ALA A 500 14.99 -17.33 -26.66
N GLY A 501 15.19 -16.02 -26.82
CA GLY A 501 15.66 -15.44 -28.09
C GLY A 501 15.01 -14.13 -28.58
N LEU A 502 14.11 -13.48 -27.83
CA LEU A 502 13.55 -12.17 -28.22
C LEU A 502 13.72 -11.13 -27.12
N ASP A 503 14.41 -10.02 -27.44
CA ASP A 503 14.37 -8.80 -26.64
C ASP A 503 12.95 -8.22 -26.68
N ASN A 504 12.19 -8.52 -25.64
CA ASN A 504 10.82 -8.07 -25.48
C ASN A 504 10.73 -6.66 -24.84
N GLY A 505 11.85 -5.98 -24.63
CA GLY A 505 11.93 -4.63 -24.07
C GLY A 505 11.01 -3.59 -24.73
N PRO A 506 10.84 -3.56 -26.07
CA PRO A 506 9.91 -2.63 -26.72
C PRO A 506 8.45 -2.92 -26.36
N ALA A 507 8.05 -4.20 -26.34
CA ALA A 507 6.69 -4.59 -25.98
C ALA A 507 6.42 -4.31 -24.50
N ASP A 508 7.36 -4.63 -23.61
CA ASP A 508 7.31 -4.30 -22.18
C ASP A 508 7.15 -2.78 -21.96
N ALA A 509 7.93 -1.95 -22.66
CA ALA A 509 7.84 -0.49 -22.58
C ALA A 509 6.46 0.04 -23.04
N LEU A 510 5.93 -0.43 -24.17
CA LEU A 510 4.55 -0.12 -24.60
C LEU A 510 3.52 -0.61 -23.56
N SER A 511 3.72 -1.81 -23.00
CA SER A 511 2.79 -2.44 -22.05
C SER A 511 2.65 -1.68 -20.73
N ARG A 512 3.65 -0.85 -20.39
CA ARG A 512 3.72 0.00 -19.18
C ARG A 512 3.47 1.48 -19.47
N GLY A 513 3.26 1.86 -20.73
CA GLY A 513 3.13 3.27 -21.14
C GLY A 513 4.45 4.06 -21.11
N ASP A 514 5.60 3.39 -21.00
CA ASP A 514 6.92 4.01 -21.04
C ASP A 514 7.31 4.30 -22.50
N ILE A 515 6.65 5.30 -23.08
CA ILE A 515 6.87 5.71 -24.47
C ILE A 515 8.29 6.21 -24.68
N ALA A 516 8.95 6.79 -23.67
CA ALA A 516 10.33 7.24 -23.76
C ALA A 516 11.30 6.05 -23.94
N ARG A 517 11.16 4.98 -23.13
CA ARG A 517 11.93 3.75 -23.30
C ARG A 517 11.58 3.02 -24.60
N PHE A 518 10.30 2.97 -24.98
CA PHE A 518 9.91 2.41 -26.28
C PHE A 518 10.58 3.15 -27.45
N ARG A 519 10.58 4.49 -27.42
CA ARG A 519 11.24 5.34 -28.44
C ARG A 519 12.76 5.14 -28.46
N ARG A 520 13.41 4.94 -27.31
CA ARG A 520 14.85 4.56 -27.28
C ARG A 520 15.10 3.16 -27.85
N LEU A 521 14.23 2.19 -27.57
CA LEU A 521 14.40 0.80 -28.05
C LEU A 521 13.95 0.59 -29.51
N ARG A 522 13.09 1.45 -30.04
CA ARG A 522 12.59 1.45 -31.42
C ARG A 522 12.47 2.90 -31.95
N PRO A 523 13.59 3.59 -32.22
CA PRO A 523 13.58 4.99 -32.67
C PRO A 523 12.83 5.18 -33.99
N HIS A 524 12.92 4.21 -34.90
CA HIS A 524 12.22 4.20 -36.19
C HIS A 524 10.74 3.80 -36.12
N ALA A 525 10.17 3.54 -34.94
CA ALA A 525 8.74 3.23 -34.83
C ALA A 525 7.90 4.42 -35.32
N ALA A 526 6.82 4.16 -36.06
CA ALA A 526 5.97 5.22 -36.60
C ALA A 526 5.48 6.20 -35.52
N ALA A 527 5.37 7.50 -35.86
CA ALA A 527 4.90 8.53 -34.93
C ALA A 527 3.44 8.31 -34.51
N ARG A 528 2.65 7.66 -35.36
CA ARG A 528 1.25 7.25 -35.14
C ARG A 528 1.15 5.72 -35.27
N PRO A 529 0.24 5.04 -34.54
CA PRO A 529 0.06 3.60 -34.67
C PRO A 529 -0.33 3.21 -36.10
N THR A 530 0.17 2.08 -36.58
CA THR A 530 -0.38 1.43 -37.78
C THR A 530 -1.87 1.14 -37.55
N PRO A 531 -2.78 1.49 -38.47
CA PRO A 531 -4.17 1.07 -38.39
C PRO A 531 -4.26 -0.45 -38.29
N LEU A 532 -5.22 -0.96 -37.50
CA LEU A 532 -5.54 -2.39 -37.52
C LEU A 532 -5.99 -2.75 -38.96
N PRO A 533 -5.47 -3.83 -39.57
CA PRO A 533 -5.93 -4.28 -40.88
C PRO A 533 -7.44 -4.52 -40.89
N ALA A 534 -8.10 -4.16 -42.00
CA ALA A 534 -9.48 -4.54 -42.24
C ALA A 534 -9.61 -6.08 -42.17
N GLY A 535 -10.72 -6.59 -41.62
CA GLY A 535 -10.90 -8.02 -41.36
C GLY A 535 -10.43 -8.50 -39.98
N TRP A 536 -9.49 -7.82 -39.31
CA TRP A 536 -8.99 -8.29 -38.00
C TRP A 536 -10.08 -8.29 -36.92
N ALA A 537 -11.04 -7.36 -37.00
CA ALA A 537 -12.20 -7.36 -36.12
C ALA A 537 -13.10 -8.59 -36.37
N ASP A 538 -13.22 -9.04 -37.62
CA ASP A 538 -14.16 -10.07 -38.05
C ASP A 538 -13.63 -11.48 -37.69
N CYS A 539 -12.32 -11.71 -37.81
CA CYS A 539 -11.63 -12.90 -37.28
C CYS A 539 -11.78 -13.07 -35.74
N VAL A 540 -12.36 -12.08 -35.06
CA VAL A 540 -12.46 -11.96 -33.61
C VAL A 540 -13.91 -11.75 -33.15
N ALA A 541 -14.84 -11.53 -34.09
CA ALA A 541 -16.22 -11.13 -33.79
C ALA A 541 -17.23 -12.28 -33.69
N ASP A 542 -16.98 -13.44 -34.32
CA ASP A 542 -17.99 -14.49 -34.45
C ASP A 542 -17.55 -15.88 -33.95
N PRO A 543 -18.04 -16.27 -32.75
CA PRO A 543 -18.09 -17.66 -32.29
C PRO A 543 -19.55 -18.14 -32.11
N VAL A 544 -20.55 -17.47 -32.71
CA VAL A 544 -21.99 -17.74 -32.48
C VAL A 544 -22.69 -18.25 -33.74
N ALA A 545 -22.05 -18.18 -34.91
CA ALA A 545 -22.48 -18.88 -36.12
C ALA A 545 -22.36 -20.43 -36.01
N GLY A 546 -23.31 -21.03 -35.29
CA GLY A 546 -23.85 -22.35 -35.65
C GLY A 546 -22.94 -23.58 -35.51
N THR A 547 -21.98 -23.59 -34.59
CA THR A 547 -21.23 -24.83 -34.23
C THR A 547 -21.61 -25.33 -32.84
N PRO A 548 -21.74 -26.66 -32.62
CA PRO A 548 -21.98 -27.21 -31.29
C PRO A 548 -20.83 -26.84 -30.35
N ALA A 549 -21.11 -26.77 -29.05
CA ALA A 549 -20.15 -26.36 -28.04
C ALA A 549 -18.78 -27.03 -28.25
N LEU A 550 -17.80 -26.24 -28.69
CA LEU A 550 -16.47 -26.70 -29.09
C LEU A 550 -15.68 -27.14 -27.86
N THR A 551 -15.93 -28.38 -27.42
CA THR A 551 -15.28 -29.01 -26.26
C THR A 551 -13.80 -29.31 -26.52
N HIS A 552 -13.38 -29.41 -27.79
CA HIS A 552 -11.98 -29.50 -28.17
C HIS A 552 -11.68 -28.67 -29.43
N VAL A 553 -10.87 -27.63 -29.29
CA VAL A 553 -10.14 -27.01 -30.41
C VAL A 553 -8.65 -27.19 -30.14
N VAL A 554 -8.11 -28.31 -30.63
CA VAL A 554 -6.65 -28.41 -30.82
C VAL A 554 -6.32 -27.56 -32.04
N LEU A 555 -5.68 -26.41 -31.84
CA LEU A 555 -5.07 -25.63 -32.93
C LEU A 555 -3.66 -26.17 -33.19
N PRO A 556 -3.40 -26.92 -34.28
CA PRO A 556 -2.07 -27.44 -34.54
C PRO A 556 -1.18 -26.29 -35.02
N TYR A 557 -0.16 -25.96 -34.22
CA TYR A 557 0.80 -24.88 -34.47
C TYR A 557 1.55 -24.99 -35.82
N HIS A 558 1.41 -26.12 -36.51
CA HIS A 558 2.02 -26.42 -37.81
C HIS A 558 1.46 -25.58 -38.97
N LEU A 559 0.18 -25.16 -38.96
CA LEU A 559 -0.38 -24.34 -40.05
C LEU A 559 0.18 -22.90 -40.06
N MET A 560 0.42 -22.29 -38.89
CA MET A 560 0.91 -20.91 -38.81
C MET A 560 2.33 -20.72 -39.35
N ARG A 561 3.14 -21.79 -39.46
CA ARG A 561 4.48 -21.71 -40.05
C ARG A 561 4.49 -21.62 -41.58
N TRP A 562 3.40 -21.99 -42.26
CA TRP A 562 3.35 -21.99 -43.72
C TRP A 562 3.14 -20.58 -44.30
N CYS A 563 2.19 -19.80 -43.78
CA CYS A 563 1.88 -18.46 -44.33
C CYS A 563 3.08 -17.49 -44.27
N SER A 564 3.85 -17.47 -43.18
CA SER A 564 5.00 -16.58 -43.07
C SER A 564 6.17 -16.96 -43.98
N ARG A 565 6.39 -18.25 -44.25
CA ARG A 565 7.47 -18.70 -45.17
C ARG A 565 7.10 -18.46 -46.63
N PHE A 566 5.86 -18.72 -47.03
CA PHE A 566 5.42 -18.55 -48.42
C PHE A 566 5.48 -17.08 -48.86
N ILE A 567 5.04 -16.14 -48.01
CA ILE A 567 5.08 -14.71 -48.32
C ILE A 567 6.53 -14.20 -48.42
N ILE A 568 7.43 -14.64 -47.53
CA ILE A 568 8.85 -14.24 -47.59
C ILE A 568 9.54 -14.80 -48.85
N ILE A 569 9.25 -16.05 -49.22
CA ILE A 569 9.80 -16.67 -50.45
C ILE A 569 9.28 -15.93 -51.70
N ILE A 570 7.99 -15.59 -51.77
CA ILE A 570 7.43 -14.81 -52.87
C ILE A 570 8.06 -13.40 -52.95
N ILE A 571 8.25 -12.71 -51.82
CA ILE A 571 8.92 -11.41 -51.80
C ILE A 571 10.38 -11.52 -52.28
N ILE A 572 11.12 -12.55 -51.86
CA ILE A 572 12.50 -12.78 -52.30
C ILE A 572 12.54 -13.09 -53.81
N ILE A 573 11.63 -13.92 -54.33
CA ILE A 573 11.53 -14.22 -55.77
C ILE A 573 11.20 -12.95 -56.56
N ILE A 574 10.26 -12.12 -56.10
CA ILE A 574 9.94 -10.83 -56.74
C ILE A 574 11.15 -9.89 -56.73
N ILE A 575 11.89 -9.80 -55.62
CA ILE A 575 13.11 -8.99 -55.53
C ILE A 575 14.19 -9.51 -56.49
N ILE A 576 14.39 -10.84 -56.57
CA ILE A 576 15.36 -11.45 -57.51
C ILE A 576 14.94 -11.19 -58.96
N ILE A 577 13.66 -11.32 -59.30
CA ILE A 577 13.14 -11.01 -60.64
C ILE A 577 13.34 -9.53 -60.98
N ILE A 578 13.07 -8.61 -60.04
CA ILE A 578 13.32 -7.17 -60.22
C ILE A 578 14.81 -6.90 -60.42
N ILE A 579 15.70 -7.53 -59.64
CA ILE A 579 17.15 -7.39 -59.79
C ILE A 579 17.63 -7.94 -61.15
N ILE A 580 17.11 -9.08 -61.60
CA ILE A 580 17.43 -9.66 -62.90
C ILE A 580 16.92 -8.76 -64.04
N ILE A 581 15.71 -8.21 -63.95
CA ILE A 581 15.18 -7.25 -64.93
C ILE A 581 16.04 -5.99 -64.97
N ILE A 582 16.47 -5.47 -63.81
CA ILE A 582 17.37 -4.31 -63.74
C ILE A 582 18.72 -4.66 -64.39
N ILE A 583 19.31 -5.82 -64.11
CA ILE A 583 20.58 -6.24 -64.74
C ILE A 583 20.43 -6.37 -66.26
N ILE A 584 19.34 -6.97 -66.75
CA ILE A 584 19.04 -7.10 -68.18
C ILE A 584 18.75 -5.74 -68.86
N MET A 585 18.33 -4.72 -68.11
CA MET A 585 18.14 -3.36 -68.62
C MET A 585 19.40 -2.48 -68.59
N TYR A 586 20.47 -2.94 -67.92
CA TYR A 586 21.75 -2.22 -67.77
C TYR A 586 22.96 -2.99 -68.33
N CYS A 587 22.71 -4.07 -69.07
CA CYS A 587 23.65 -4.76 -69.96
C CYS A 587 23.18 -4.62 -71.41
#